data_AF-A0A3S3QN49-F1
#
_entry.id   AF-A0A3S3QN49-F1
#
_cell.length_a   1.000
_cell.length_b   1.000
_cell.length_c   1.000
_cell.angle_alpha   90.00
_cell.angle_beta   90.00
_cell.angle_gamma   90.00
#
_symmetry.space_group_name_H-M   'P 1'
#
loop_
_entity.id
_entity.type
_entity.pdbx_description
1 polymer ?
#
loop_
_entity_poly.entity_id
_entity_poly.type
_entity_poly.pdbx_seq_one_letter_code
_entity_poly.pdbx_strand_id
1 'polypeptide(L)'
;MKKLLYLSLALCLLTTVASSQKITEKDLQGKWKLASFTADGVTFDIEKGVVTISEETKAGLPPEALAQLKSNADAAIEPFKQAYVIFEGNKVKQTMGMESNEGTFTVIEKDKQQYLHATYGEITDDAGVLIKDKRLHLTINGDGDDALMIYTKQ
;
A
#
# COMPACT_ATOMS: atom_id res chain seq x y z
N MET A 1 -55.82 -8.43 -10.55
CA MET A 1 -54.38 -8.26 -10.90
C MET A 1 -54.13 -6.80 -11.24
N LYS A 2 -53.12 -6.13 -10.64
CA LYS A 2 -52.57 -4.77 -10.93
C LYS A 2 -52.16 -3.93 -9.69
N LYS A 3 -52.16 -4.49 -8.47
CA LYS A 3 -51.62 -3.82 -7.25
C LYS A 3 -50.12 -4.05 -7.00
N LEU A 4 -49.37 -4.54 -8.00
CA LEU A 4 -47.96 -4.95 -7.84
C LEU A 4 -46.94 -3.94 -8.40
N LEU A 5 -47.36 -2.76 -8.86
CA LEU A 5 -46.49 -1.84 -9.60
C LEU A 5 -45.84 -0.71 -8.76
N TYR A 6 -46.07 -0.67 -7.44
CA TYR A 6 -45.54 0.40 -6.57
C TYR A 6 -44.38 -0.04 -5.65
N LEU A 7 -43.97 -1.31 -5.67
CA LEU A 7 -42.89 -1.80 -4.82
C LEU A 7 -41.48 -1.64 -5.46
N SER A 8 -41.42 -1.31 -6.75
CA SER A 8 -40.18 -1.26 -7.52
C SER A 8 -39.41 0.06 -7.41
N LEU A 9 -40.03 1.13 -6.89
CA LEU A 9 -39.43 2.47 -6.83
C LEU A 9 -38.80 2.79 -5.45
N ALA A 10 -39.05 1.96 -4.43
CA ALA A 10 -38.50 2.14 -3.09
C ALA A 10 -37.09 1.53 -2.93
N LEU A 11 -36.60 0.75 -3.90
CA LEU A 11 -35.32 0.03 -3.82
C LEU A 11 -34.13 0.81 -4.43
N CYS A 12 -34.36 1.97 -5.01
CA CYS A 12 -33.30 2.82 -5.60
C CYS A 12 -32.71 3.85 -4.60
N LEU A 13 -33.18 3.87 -3.35
CA LEU A 13 -32.70 4.78 -2.30
C LEU A 13 -31.76 4.11 -1.29
N LEU A 14 -31.32 2.88 -1.56
CA LEU A 14 -30.09 2.38 -0.93
C LEU A 14 -28.92 3.07 -1.63
N THR A 15 -28.79 4.37 -1.37
CA THR A 15 -27.54 5.10 -1.52
C THR A 15 -26.52 4.26 -0.78
N THR A 16 -25.72 3.53 -1.54
CA THR A 16 -24.50 2.90 -1.06
C THR A 16 -23.73 4.02 -0.40
N VAL A 17 -23.87 4.15 0.92
CA VAL A 17 -22.88 4.79 1.77
C VAL A 17 -21.62 4.06 1.37
N ALA A 18 -20.84 4.71 0.52
CA ALA A 18 -19.43 4.45 0.41
C ALA A 18 -18.90 4.74 1.80
N SER A 19 -19.05 3.76 2.71
CA SER A 19 -18.33 3.73 3.95
C SER A 19 -16.89 3.65 3.52
N SER A 20 -16.29 4.83 3.34
CA SER A 20 -14.86 5.01 3.43
C SER A 20 -14.49 4.30 4.73
N GLN A 21 -13.89 3.11 4.60
CA GLN A 21 -13.63 2.24 5.72
C GLN A 21 -12.66 2.99 6.63
N LYS A 22 -13.18 3.52 7.74
CA LYS A 22 -12.37 4.31 8.66
C LYS A 22 -11.43 3.36 9.40
N ILE A 23 -10.17 3.37 8.99
CA ILE A 23 -9.08 2.63 9.60
C ILE A 23 -8.76 3.28 10.94
N THR A 24 -8.58 2.43 11.93
CA THR A 24 -8.15 2.81 13.27
C THR A 24 -6.76 2.24 13.54
N GLU A 25 -6.05 2.82 14.51
CA GLU A 25 -4.76 2.28 14.97
C GLU A 25 -4.87 0.82 15.43
N LYS A 26 -6.04 0.42 15.94
CA LYS A 26 -6.34 -0.96 16.34
C LYS A 26 -6.32 -1.93 15.16
N ASP A 27 -6.79 -1.49 13.99
CA ASP A 27 -6.82 -2.35 12.78
C ASP A 27 -5.42 -2.66 12.27
N LEU A 28 -4.49 -1.71 12.47
CA LEU A 28 -3.09 -1.82 12.07
C LEU A 28 -2.25 -2.71 12.99
N GLN A 29 -2.68 -2.97 14.23
CA GLN A 29 -1.88 -3.73 15.20
C GLN A 29 -1.43 -5.10 14.67
N GLY A 30 -0.20 -5.48 15.02
CA GLY A 30 0.44 -6.73 14.66
C GLY A 30 1.53 -6.57 13.60
N LYS A 31 2.02 -7.71 13.10
CA LYS A 31 3.07 -7.78 12.07
C LYS A 31 2.45 -7.92 10.69
N TRP A 32 2.96 -7.12 9.76
CA TRP A 32 2.57 -7.11 8.35
C TRP A 32 3.82 -7.35 7.50
N LYS A 33 3.83 -8.42 6.73
CA LYS A 33 4.95 -8.77 5.84
C LYS A 33 4.76 -8.08 4.50
N LEU A 34 5.84 -7.50 3.94
CA LEU A 34 5.77 -6.87 2.63
C LEU A 34 5.44 -7.92 1.57
N ALA A 35 4.41 -7.63 0.78
CA ALA A 35 3.94 -8.48 -0.30
C ALA A 35 4.40 -7.96 -1.66
N SER A 36 4.30 -6.65 -1.86
CA SER A 36 4.79 -5.99 -3.06
C SER A 36 5.06 -4.51 -2.81
N PHE A 37 5.91 -3.90 -3.63
CA PHE A 37 6.00 -2.44 -3.69
C PHE A 37 6.19 -1.96 -5.13
N THR A 38 5.91 -0.68 -5.34
CA THR A 38 6.12 0.01 -6.62
C THR A 38 7.04 1.21 -6.41
N ALA A 39 7.97 1.39 -7.33
CA ALA A 39 8.86 2.53 -7.41
C ALA A 39 9.17 2.82 -8.89
N ASP A 40 9.04 4.07 -9.32
CA ASP A 40 9.37 4.54 -10.68
C ASP A 40 8.77 3.67 -11.81
N GLY A 41 7.50 3.29 -11.64
CA GLY A 41 6.77 2.43 -12.58
C GLY A 41 7.26 0.98 -12.64
N VAL A 42 8.08 0.53 -11.68
CA VAL A 42 8.52 -0.85 -11.49
C VAL A 42 7.81 -1.45 -10.28
N THR A 43 7.10 -2.56 -10.49
CA THR A 43 6.45 -3.36 -9.44
C THR A 43 7.35 -4.53 -9.06
N PHE A 44 7.70 -4.61 -7.78
CA PHE A 44 8.38 -5.75 -7.18
C PHE A 44 7.35 -6.58 -6.42
N ASP A 45 6.94 -7.73 -6.95
CA ASP A 45 6.07 -8.70 -6.29
C ASP A 45 6.93 -9.68 -5.50
N ILE A 46 7.04 -9.45 -4.20
CA ILE A 46 7.91 -10.20 -3.29
C ILE A 46 7.31 -11.58 -2.98
N GLU A 47 5.98 -11.68 -2.92
CA GLU A 47 5.28 -12.96 -2.73
C GLU A 47 5.51 -13.92 -3.89
N LYS A 48 5.50 -13.41 -5.12
CA LYS A 48 5.72 -14.22 -6.34
C LYS A 48 7.17 -14.28 -6.78
N GLY A 49 8.03 -13.39 -6.28
CA GLY A 49 9.41 -13.26 -6.75
C GLY A 49 9.49 -12.74 -8.19
N VAL A 50 8.62 -11.80 -8.58
CA VAL A 50 8.52 -11.29 -9.95
C VAL A 50 8.65 -9.78 -9.97
N VAL A 51 9.44 -9.25 -10.91
CA VAL A 51 9.50 -7.82 -11.22
C VAL A 51 8.74 -7.53 -12.51
N THR A 52 7.81 -6.58 -12.45
CA THR A 52 7.04 -6.11 -13.61
C THR A 52 7.35 -4.64 -13.85
N ILE A 53 7.68 -4.30 -15.09
CA ILE A 53 7.94 -2.91 -15.51
C ILE A 53 6.71 -2.42 -16.27
N SER A 54 6.23 -1.22 -15.95
CA SER A 54 5.10 -0.60 -16.64
C SER A 54 5.41 -0.37 -18.13
N GLU A 55 4.38 -0.29 -18.97
CA GLU A 55 4.57 0.02 -20.40
C GLU A 55 5.12 1.43 -20.62
N GLU A 56 4.76 2.38 -19.76
CA GLU A 56 5.29 3.75 -19.79
C GLU A 56 6.80 3.76 -19.51
N THR A 57 7.23 3.10 -18.44
CA THR A 57 8.67 2.96 -18.12
C THR A 57 9.41 2.22 -19.23
N LYS A 58 8.81 1.19 -19.84
CA LYS A 58 9.42 0.48 -21.00
C LYS A 58 9.61 1.40 -22.20
N ALA A 59 8.63 2.25 -22.50
CA ALA A 59 8.68 3.16 -23.65
C ALA A 59 9.77 4.25 -23.49
N GLY A 60 10.10 4.60 -22.25
CA GLY A 60 11.15 5.57 -21.92
C GLY A 60 12.58 5.01 -21.86
N LEU A 61 12.75 3.68 -21.91
CA LEU A 61 14.06 3.03 -21.72
C LEU A 61 14.61 2.40 -23.00
N PRO A 62 15.94 2.50 -23.25
CA PRO A 62 16.55 1.77 -24.35
C PRO A 62 16.53 0.25 -24.10
N PRO A 63 16.53 -0.59 -25.15
CA PRO A 63 16.45 -2.04 -25.02
C PRO A 63 17.52 -2.66 -24.10
N GLU A 64 18.75 -2.14 -24.10
CA GLU A 64 19.80 -2.65 -23.21
C GLU A 64 19.51 -2.41 -21.72
N ALA A 65 18.94 -1.25 -21.37
CA ALA A 65 18.58 -0.92 -20.00
C ALA A 65 17.43 -1.82 -19.51
N LEU A 66 16.46 -2.09 -20.39
CA LEU A 66 15.35 -2.99 -20.07
C LEU A 66 15.83 -4.44 -19.85
N ALA A 67 16.79 -4.91 -20.65
CA ALA A 67 17.38 -6.23 -20.48
C ALA A 67 18.15 -6.35 -19.15
N GLN A 68 18.91 -5.31 -18.79
CA GLN A 68 19.66 -5.26 -17.53
C GLN A 68 18.74 -5.22 -16.30
N LEU A 69 17.65 -4.45 -16.35
CA LEU A 69 16.66 -4.44 -15.26
C LEU A 69 16.05 -5.82 -15.04
N LYS A 70 15.70 -6.52 -16.14
CA LYS A 70 15.17 -7.88 -16.06
C LYS A 70 16.20 -8.87 -15.52
N SER A 71 17.48 -8.78 -15.92
CA SER A 71 18.51 -9.70 -15.41
C SER A 71 18.80 -9.51 -13.92
N ASN A 72 18.59 -8.30 -13.40
CA ASN A 72 18.86 -7.96 -12.01
C ASN A 72 17.64 -8.11 -11.09
N ALA A 73 16.47 -8.42 -11.65
CA ALA A 73 15.19 -8.48 -10.95
C ALA A 73 15.21 -9.40 -9.71
N ASP A 74 15.72 -10.62 -9.86
CA ASP A 74 15.74 -11.61 -8.77
C ASP A 74 16.66 -11.16 -7.63
N ALA A 75 17.83 -10.60 -7.96
CA ALA A 75 18.77 -10.07 -6.98
C ALA A 75 18.20 -8.83 -6.27
N ALA A 76 17.39 -8.03 -6.97
CA ALA A 76 16.74 -6.85 -6.39
C ALA A 76 15.63 -7.21 -5.38
N ILE A 77 14.95 -8.35 -5.55
CA ILE A 77 13.89 -8.79 -4.64
C ILE A 77 14.45 -9.38 -3.34
N GLU A 78 15.60 -10.05 -3.38
CA GLU A 78 16.14 -10.84 -2.27
C GLU A 78 16.18 -10.10 -0.92
N PRO A 79 16.69 -8.84 -0.84
CA PRO A 79 16.73 -8.11 0.43
C PRO A 79 15.35 -7.90 1.05
N PHE A 80 14.30 -7.81 0.23
CA PHE A 80 12.95 -7.49 0.69
C PHE A 80 12.12 -8.71 1.10
N LYS A 81 12.61 -9.94 0.90
CA LYS A 81 11.88 -11.18 1.29
C LYS A 81 11.58 -11.27 2.79
N GLN A 82 12.37 -10.56 3.61
CA GLN A 82 12.20 -10.45 5.06
C GLN A 82 11.67 -9.08 5.48
N ALA A 83 11.26 -8.22 4.54
CA ALA A 83 10.73 -6.90 4.87
C ALA A 83 9.35 -7.02 5.54
N TYR A 84 9.13 -6.20 6.57
CA TYR A 84 7.89 -6.16 7.33
C TYR A 84 7.72 -4.81 8.03
N VAL A 85 6.50 -4.54 8.48
CA VAL A 85 6.18 -3.50 9.45
C VAL A 85 5.44 -4.10 10.65
N ILE A 86 5.76 -3.66 11.85
CA ILE A 86 5.08 -4.04 13.09
C ILE A 86 4.48 -2.79 13.70
N PHE A 87 3.19 -2.86 14.04
CA PHE A 87 2.50 -1.84 14.81
C PHE A 87 2.13 -2.42 16.19
N GLU A 88 2.60 -1.79 17.26
CA GLU A 88 2.34 -2.22 18.63
C GLU A 88 2.06 -1.02 19.54
N GLY A 89 0.82 -0.90 20.03
CA GLY A 89 0.35 0.31 20.68
C GLY A 89 0.46 1.48 19.71
N ASN A 90 1.23 2.51 20.09
CA ASN A 90 1.54 3.67 19.26
C ASN A 90 2.94 3.59 18.59
N LYS A 91 3.62 2.44 18.67
CA LYS A 91 4.95 2.24 18.10
C LYS A 91 4.87 1.59 16.73
N VAL A 92 5.76 2.01 15.85
CA VAL A 92 5.97 1.38 14.54
C VAL A 92 7.42 0.96 14.41
N LYS A 93 7.63 -0.25 13.90
CA LYS A 93 8.94 -0.75 13.48
C LYS A 93 8.84 -1.18 12.03
N GLN A 94 9.65 -0.58 11.16
CA GLN A 94 9.75 -0.96 9.76
C GLN A 94 11.12 -1.61 9.54
N THR A 95 11.13 -2.77 8.89
CA THR A 95 12.34 -3.41 8.40
C THR A 95 12.21 -3.54 6.88
N MET A 96 13.18 -2.98 6.16
CA MET A 96 13.21 -2.93 4.70
C MET A 96 14.63 -3.28 4.25
N GLY A 97 14.82 -4.43 3.59
CA GLY A 97 16.17 -4.89 3.29
C GLY A 97 16.97 -5.19 4.57
N MET A 98 18.17 -4.62 4.66
CA MET A 98 19.03 -4.71 5.84
C MET A 98 18.79 -3.58 6.85
N GLU A 99 17.94 -2.62 6.52
CA GLU A 99 17.68 -1.44 7.35
C GLU A 99 16.46 -1.68 8.24
N SER A 100 16.49 -1.09 9.43
CA SER A 100 15.38 -1.09 10.36
C SER A 100 15.27 0.25 11.03
N ASN A 101 14.06 0.81 11.01
CA ASN A 101 13.72 2.07 11.67
C ASN A 101 12.59 1.83 12.67
N GLU A 102 12.64 2.53 13.79
CA GLU A 102 11.63 2.47 14.84
C GLU A 102 11.16 3.88 15.18
N GLY A 103 9.88 3.99 15.50
CA GLY A 103 9.22 5.28 15.66
C GLY A 103 7.86 5.16 16.31
N THR A 104 7.09 6.23 16.22
CA THR A 104 5.68 6.27 16.62
C THR A 104 4.78 6.47 15.43
N PHE A 105 3.53 6.04 15.53
CA PHE A 105 2.53 6.28 14.50
C PHE A 105 1.17 6.67 15.08
N THR A 106 0.37 7.32 14.25
CA THR A 106 -1.07 7.52 14.46
C THR A 106 -1.78 7.53 13.11
N VAL A 107 -3.10 7.36 13.12
CA VAL A 107 -3.93 7.49 11.90
C VAL A 107 -4.64 8.84 11.93
N ILE A 108 -4.33 9.70 10.97
CA ILE A 108 -4.92 11.03 10.83
C ILE A 108 -5.83 11.09 9.61
N GLU A 109 -6.70 12.10 9.56
CA GLU A 109 -7.61 12.36 8.45
C GLU A 109 -7.31 13.76 7.88
N LYS A 110 -7.02 13.83 6.58
CA LYS A 110 -6.81 15.09 5.82
C LYS A 110 -7.62 15.00 4.55
N ASP A 111 -8.39 16.04 4.23
CA ASP A 111 -9.20 16.10 3.00
C ASP A 111 -10.10 14.88 2.75
N LYS A 112 -10.66 14.31 3.83
CA LYS A 112 -11.50 13.08 3.86
C LYS A 112 -10.76 11.80 3.44
N GLN A 113 -9.44 11.84 3.36
CA GLN A 113 -8.55 10.70 3.18
C GLN A 113 -7.81 10.40 4.49
N GLN A 114 -7.48 9.13 4.73
CA GLN A 114 -6.75 8.72 5.91
C GLN A 114 -5.28 8.51 5.59
N TYR A 115 -4.43 8.92 6.52
CA TYR A 115 -2.98 8.81 6.43
C TYR A 115 -2.44 8.14 7.69
N LEU A 116 -1.45 7.27 7.49
CA LEU A 116 -0.54 6.83 8.53
C LEU A 116 0.51 7.93 8.71
N HIS A 117 0.41 8.64 9.83
CA HIS A 117 1.40 9.62 10.25
C HIS A 117 2.46 8.91 11.08
N ALA A 118 3.69 8.82 10.60
CA ALA A 118 4.78 8.12 11.27
C ALA A 118 5.94 9.08 11.56
N THR A 119 6.52 8.97 12.76
CA THR A 119 7.68 9.75 13.18
C THR A 119 8.82 8.83 13.55
N TYR A 120 9.95 8.96 12.83
CA TYR A 120 11.19 8.23 13.04
C TYR A 120 12.30 9.21 13.45
N GLY A 121 12.53 9.37 14.76
CA GLY A 121 13.42 10.41 15.27
C GLY A 121 12.87 11.81 15.01
N GLU A 122 13.60 12.63 14.25
CA GLU A 122 13.17 13.98 13.85
C GLU A 122 12.40 14.02 12.52
N ILE A 123 12.37 12.89 11.80
CA ILE A 123 11.72 12.79 10.49
C ILE A 123 10.27 12.36 10.70
N THR A 124 9.35 13.04 10.04
CA THR A 124 7.92 12.69 10.05
C THR A 124 7.42 12.57 8.62
N ASP A 125 6.60 11.57 8.36
CA ASP A 125 6.06 11.26 7.05
C ASP A 125 4.58 10.85 7.13
N ASP A 126 3.83 11.12 6.07
CA ASP A 126 2.43 10.79 5.91
C ASP A 126 2.24 9.86 4.71
N ALA A 127 1.85 8.61 4.97
CA ALA A 127 1.49 7.67 3.91
C ALA A 127 -0.03 7.50 3.86
N GLY A 128 -0.65 7.64 2.68
CA GLY A 128 -2.05 7.30 2.49
C GLY A 128 -2.29 5.84 2.90
N VAL A 129 -3.26 5.60 3.78
CA VAL A 129 -3.47 4.28 4.39
C VAL A 129 -4.82 3.69 3.97
N LEU A 130 -4.79 2.44 3.50
CA LEU A 130 -5.98 1.67 3.15
C LEU A 130 -5.82 0.21 3.57
N ILE A 131 -6.86 -0.40 4.13
CA ILE A 131 -6.96 -1.86 4.26
C ILE A 131 -7.96 -2.34 3.22
N LYS A 132 -7.48 -3.11 2.25
CA LYS A 132 -8.28 -3.66 1.16
C LYS A 132 -7.91 -5.12 0.95
N ASP A 133 -8.90 -5.98 0.74
CA ASP A 133 -8.68 -7.42 0.51
C ASP A 133 -7.81 -8.09 1.60
N LYS A 134 -7.97 -7.64 2.85
CA LYS A 134 -7.17 -8.06 4.03
C LYS A 134 -5.67 -7.75 3.94
N ARG A 135 -5.28 -6.85 3.03
CA ARG A 135 -3.93 -6.33 2.87
C ARG A 135 -3.88 -4.87 3.30
N LEU A 136 -2.75 -4.47 3.85
CA LEU A 136 -2.44 -3.07 4.17
C LEU A 136 -1.77 -2.43 2.97
N HIS A 137 -2.33 -1.34 2.49
CA HIS A 137 -1.82 -0.52 1.40
C HIS A 137 -1.34 0.80 1.98
N LEU A 138 -0.07 1.12 1.77
CA LEU A 138 0.55 2.40 2.14
C LEU A 138 1.01 3.08 0.86
N THR A 139 0.50 4.28 0.61
CA THR A 139 0.86 5.10 -0.56
C THR A 139 1.69 6.28 -0.10
N ILE A 140 2.94 6.38 -0.55
CA ILE A 140 3.83 7.50 -0.29
C ILE A 140 3.81 8.38 -1.53
N ASN A 141 3.37 9.62 -1.38
CA ASN A 141 3.30 10.56 -2.49
C ASN A 141 4.69 11.17 -2.71
N GLY A 142 5.28 10.93 -3.88
CA GLY A 142 6.54 11.54 -4.32
C GLY A 142 6.31 12.72 -5.28
N ASP A 143 7.37 13.48 -5.58
CA ASP A 143 7.34 14.62 -6.52
C ASP A 143 7.12 14.21 -8.01
N GLY A 144 6.81 12.94 -8.30
CA GLY A 144 6.64 12.43 -9.65
C GLY A 144 5.68 11.24 -9.73
N ASP A 145 5.99 10.16 -9.01
CA ASP A 145 5.15 8.97 -8.92
C ASP A 145 4.86 8.61 -7.46
N ASP A 146 3.65 8.14 -7.21
CA ASP A 146 3.27 7.58 -5.92
C ASP A 146 3.89 6.18 -5.77
N ALA A 147 4.59 5.95 -4.66
CA ALA A 147 5.05 4.61 -4.30
C ALA A 147 3.96 3.89 -3.52
N LEU A 148 3.45 2.77 -4.03
CA LEU A 148 2.51 1.91 -3.32
C LEU A 148 3.25 0.71 -2.73
N MET A 149 3.14 0.53 -1.41
CA MET A 149 3.55 -0.66 -0.68
C MET A 149 2.32 -1.45 -0.23
N ILE A 150 2.34 -2.76 -0.44
CA ILE A 150 1.26 -3.67 -0.06
C ILE A 150 1.83 -4.71 0.91
N TYR A 151 1.15 -4.92 2.02
CA TYR A 151 1.54 -5.87 3.05
C TYR A 151 0.43 -6.88 3.36
N THR A 152 0.84 -8.10 3.70
CA THR A 152 -0.03 -9.18 4.16
C THR A 152 0.15 -9.37 5.66
N LYS A 153 -0.95 -9.46 6.41
CA LYS A 153 -0.91 -9.69 7.87
C LYS A 153 -0.30 -11.07 8.17
N GLN A 154 0.54 -11.17 9.20
CA GLN A 154 1.18 -12.42 9.68
C GLN A 154 0.48 -12.96 10.93
#